data_AF-A0A2R6BUD4-F1
#
_entry.id   AF-A0A2R6BUD4-F1
#
_cell.length_a   1.000
_cell.length_b   1.000
_cell.length_c   1.000
_cell.angle_alpha   90.00
_cell.angle_beta   90.00
_cell.angle_gamma   90.00
#
_symmetry.space_group_name_H-M   'P 1'
#
loop_
_entity.id
_entity.type
_entity.pdbx_description
1 polymer ?
#
loop_
_entity_poly.entity_id
_entity_poly.type
_entity_poly.pdbx_seq_one_letter_code
_entity_poly.pdbx_strand_id
1 'polypeptide(L)'
;MMRTIEVIIAIAILIGGVAGLTAYLSVPPPQTISSAQLTQLGYSLLQRMTASGVLQQAAFNPNNPIFVGQLESAFLASLPSNVVYNLTVYNVLQRSINGANSTSYVPVWNISNFSGRSPRFTVTISYVISPLNLSYNIKPHPYPATLFILNTSDAEGWWITGYTGSSLALALKQIFTVRQYFAQVVTINNTAQMNQLLSFGSLQSKGRVYSAQNSIIINVFGESVPISIDAVNKYKNDFTKYDYSLGQNVSVYNITWVSVVGWPFYEVSNINQNAISVFNSTNCPAGDPYYGVIGICGIGSPGLQNFLEGLNGVSCSAPKPGAQNTTPIPSNIQLIENYYGIYVNPYQTASRAMNQTQMQSCGLQPYLEIVSHYSCGNTVCYPAEVYKTAKGGYFVDIGLVRIPDIRVTALALFALFHPPVIPTTNYLATGYTRLVILKLGEI
;
A
#
# COMPACT_ATOMS: atom_id res chain seq x y z
N MET A 1 14.71 86.06 7.60
CA MET A 1 14.37 84.82 8.34
C MET A 1 14.16 83.61 7.42
N MET A 2 13.46 83.72 6.29
CA MET A 2 13.18 82.58 5.39
C MET A 2 14.44 81.91 4.80
N ARG A 3 15.43 82.73 4.37
CA ARG A 3 16.73 82.24 3.85
C ARG A 3 17.56 81.43 4.86
N THR A 4 17.43 81.71 6.15
CA THR A 4 18.18 81.01 7.21
C THR A 4 17.60 79.63 7.46
N ILE A 5 16.27 79.49 7.35
CA ILE A 5 15.56 78.23 7.53
C ILE A 5 15.85 77.27 6.36
N GLU A 6 15.87 77.78 5.11
CA GLU A 6 16.24 76.98 3.93
C GLU A 6 17.65 76.40 4.03
N VAL A 7 18.63 77.19 4.49
CA VAL A 7 20.02 76.72 4.63
C VAL A 7 20.13 75.64 5.70
N ILE A 8 19.41 75.77 6.82
CA ILE A 8 19.40 74.76 7.88
C ILE A 8 18.78 73.45 7.39
N ILE A 9 17.69 73.52 6.62
CA ILE A 9 17.03 72.33 6.04
C ILE A 9 17.93 71.66 5.00
N ALA A 10 18.61 72.43 4.13
CA ALA A 10 19.53 71.87 3.15
C ALA A 10 20.72 71.15 3.81
N ILE A 11 21.27 71.71 4.90
CA ILE A 11 22.34 71.07 5.68
C ILE A 11 21.83 69.79 6.36
N ALA A 12 20.61 69.80 6.92
CA ALA A 12 20.02 68.62 7.55
C ALA A 12 19.79 67.48 6.53
N ILE A 13 19.37 67.79 5.30
CA ILE A 13 19.19 66.81 4.23
C ILE A 13 20.55 66.26 3.79
N LEU A 14 21.59 67.09 3.67
CA LEU A 14 22.93 66.63 3.31
C LEU A 14 23.54 65.73 4.40
N ILE A 15 23.42 66.11 5.68
CA ILE A 15 23.89 65.29 6.80
C ILE A 15 23.09 63.99 6.89
N GLY A 16 21.76 64.04 6.71
CA GLY A 16 20.90 62.86 6.68
C GLY A 16 21.21 61.94 5.49
N GLY A 17 21.53 62.49 4.33
CA GLY A 17 21.95 61.75 3.15
C GLY A 17 23.30 61.08 3.31
N VAL A 18 24.29 61.79 3.88
CA VAL A 18 25.61 61.22 4.18
C VAL A 18 25.52 60.16 5.28
N ALA A 19 24.76 60.39 6.34
CA ALA A 19 24.53 59.41 7.41
C ALA A 19 23.74 58.19 6.91
N GLY A 20 22.77 58.39 6.01
CA GLY A 20 22.02 57.31 5.37
C GLY A 20 22.89 56.48 4.43
N LEU A 21 23.73 57.12 3.61
CA LEU A 21 24.69 56.44 2.74
C LEU A 21 25.79 55.72 3.53
N THR A 22 26.30 56.28 4.62
CA THR A 22 27.27 55.59 5.47
C THR A 22 26.65 54.42 6.23
N ALA A 23 25.39 54.51 6.66
CA ALA A 23 24.64 53.39 7.24
C ALA A 23 24.34 52.28 6.21
N TYR A 24 24.13 52.63 4.93
CA TYR A 24 23.89 51.67 3.86
C TYR A 24 25.20 51.06 3.30
N LEU A 25 26.32 51.77 3.41
CA LEU A 25 27.67 51.31 3.03
C LEU A 25 28.40 50.58 4.17
N SER A 26 27.95 50.71 5.42
CA SER A 26 28.33 49.77 6.49
C SER A 26 27.67 48.42 6.23
N VAL A 27 28.39 47.62 5.44
CA VAL A 27 28.44 46.15 5.33
C VAL A 27 27.38 45.40 6.15
N PRO A 28 26.62 44.46 5.57
CA PRO A 28 25.73 43.59 6.35
C PRO A 28 26.50 42.96 7.53
N PRO A 29 25.84 42.79 8.70
CA PRO A 29 26.52 42.26 9.88
C PRO A 29 27.24 40.94 9.53
N PRO A 30 28.51 40.74 9.95
CA PRO A 30 29.34 39.61 9.52
C PRO A 30 28.81 38.22 9.92
N GLN A 31 27.62 38.10 10.49
CA GLN A 31 27.10 36.87 11.08
C GLN A 31 26.46 35.89 10.08
N THR A 32 26.24 36.27 8.82
CA THR A 32 25.37 35.48 7.91
C THR A 32 26.03 34.92 6.65
N ILE A 33 27.28 35.26 6.33
CA ILE A 33 27.88 34.77 5.06
C ILE A 33 28.79 33.54 5.26
N SER A 34 29.60 33.44 6.32
CA SER A 34 30.44 32.25 6.55
C SER A 34 29.72 31.10 7.27
N SER A 35 28.71 31.39 8.10
CA SER A 35 28.00 30.38 8.88
C SER A 35 27.23 29.40 7.98
N ALA A 36 26.59 29.85 6.91
CA ALA A 36 25.90 29.00 5.95
C ALA A 36 26.87 28.06 5.19
N GLN A 37 28.04 28.57 4.79
CA GLN A 37 29.06 27.79 4.10
C GLN A 37 29.70 26.74 5.02
N LEU A 38 30.04 27.10 6.27
CA LEU A 38 30.54 26.17 7.28
C LEU A 38 29.48 25.10 7.66
N THR A 39 28.21 25.49 7.71
CA THR A 39 27.10 24.55 7.94
C THR A 39 27.01 23.51 6.82
N GLN A 40 27.00 23.97 5.57
CA GLN A 40 26.95 23.09 4.40
C GLN A 40 28.20 22.19 4.29
N LEU A 41 29.37 22.74 4.57
CA LEU A 41 30.64 22.01 4.62
C LEU A 41 30.56 20.87 5.64
N GLY A 42 30.11 21.15 6.87
CA GLY A 42 30.07 20.12 7.91
C GLY A 42 29.00 19.05 7.67
N TYR A 43 27.82 19.37 7.12
CA TYR A 43 26.86 18.35 6.71
C TYR A 43 27.38 17.48 5.56
N SER A 44 27.99 18.10 4.56
CA SER A 44 28.58 17.39 3.40
C SER A 44 29.72 16.48 3.84
N LEU A 45 30.55 16.95 4.78
CA LEU A 45 31.62 16.16 5.38
C LEU A 45 31.06 14.93 6.10
N LEU A 46 30.10 15.11 7.02
CA LEU A 46 29.51 14.01 7.78
C LEU A 46 28.81 13.00 6.85
N GLN A 47 28.09 13.47 5.83
CA GLN A 47 27.46 12.59 4.83
C GLN A 47 28.49 11.80 4.03
N ARG A 48 29.57 12.43 3.58
CA ARG A 48 30.64 11.75 2.82
C ARG A 48 31.37 10.71 3.68
N MET A 49 31.66 11.04 4.94
CA MET A 49 32.30 10.13 5.89
C MET A 49 31.37 8.99 6.32
N THR A 50 30.05 9.22 6.27
CA THR A 50 29.04 8.19 6.45
C THR A 50 28.95 7.29 5.22
N ALA A 51 28.96 7.85 4.02
CA ALA A 51 28.91 7.08 2.78
C ALA A 51 30.14 6.18 2.59
N SER A 52 31.32 6.62 3.03
CA SER A 52 32.54 5.81 3.00
C SER A 52 32.63 4.78 4.13
N GLY A 53 31.71 4.81 5.10
CA GLY A 53 31.69 3.90 6.25
C GLY A 53 32.68 4.25 7.37
N VAL A 54 33.57 5.23 7.15
CA VAL A 54 34.67 5.59 8.07
C VAL A 54 34.11 6.18 9.37
N LEU A 55 33.08 7.04 9.27
CA LEU A 55 32.45 7.65 10.46
C LEU A 55 31.76 6.58 11.32
N GLN A 56 31.08 5.62 10.71
CA GLN A 56 30.41 4.53 11.43
C GLN A 56 31.42 3.60 12.10
N GLN A 57 32.55 3.27 11.45
CA GLN A 57 33.57 2.41 12.04
C GLN A 57 34.16 3.04 13.31
N ALA A 58 34.54 4.31 13.25
CA ALA A 58 35.07 5.05 14.40
C ALA A 58 34.03 5.26 15.50
N ALA A 59 32.79 5.63 15.13
CA ALA A 59 31.75 5.95 16.11
C ALA A 59 31.27 4.75 16.93
N PHE A 60 31.28 3.55 16.34
CA PHE A 60 30.84 2.33 17.00
C PHE A 60 32.01 1.50 17.59
N ASN A 61 33.26 1.77 17.19
CA ASN A 61 34.46 1.12 17.73
C ASN A 61 35.50 2.15 18.23
N PRO A 62 35.17 2.97 19.24
CA PRO A 62 36.02 4.09 19.68
C PRO A 62 37.35 3.66 20.29
N ASN A 63 37.44 2.41 20.77
CA ASN A 63 38.66 1.86 21.37
C ASN A 63 39.67 1.37 20.32
N ASN A 64 39.32 1.40 19.02
CA ASN A 64 40.22 0.98 17.95
C ASN A 64 40.93 2.21 17.36
N PRO A 65 42.24 2.40 17.64
CA PRO A 65 42.97 3.58 17.20
C PRO A 65 43.09 3.68 15.67
N ILE A 66 42.99 2.55 14.94
CA ILE A 66 43.06 2.55 13.47
C ILE A 66 41.85 3.26 12.88
N PHE A 67 40.64 2.96 13.37
CA PHE A 67 39.41 3.57 12.84
C PHE A 67 39.30 5.05 13.20
N VAL A 68 39.72 5.42 14.42
CA VAL A 68 39.76 6.82 14.83
C VAL A 68 40.80 7.61 14.01
N GLY A 69 42.01 7.07 13.82
CA GLY A 69 43.06 7.72 13.01
C GLY A 69 42.71 7.84 11.52
N GLN A 70 41.97 6.88 10.96
CA GLN A 70 41.44 6.99 9.60
C GLN A 70 40.42 8.13 9.47
N LEU A 71 39.55 8.29 10.46
CA LEU A 71 38.59 9.39 10.48
C LEU A 71 39.28 10.75 10.63
N GLU A 72 40.26 10.88 11.53
CA GLU A 72 41.05 12.10 11.69
C GLU A 72 41.77 12.49 10.40
N SER A 73 42.40 11.52 9.74
CA SER A 73 43.06 11.73 8.44
C SER A 73 42.07 12.18 7.37
N ALA A 74 40.89 11.57 7.33
CA ALA A 74 39.85 11.93 6.37
C ALA A 74 39.25 13.31 6.63
N PHE A 75 39.13 13.72 7.89
CA PHE A 75 38.71 15.07 8.29
C PHE A 75 39.75 16.11 7.88
N LEU A 76 41.02 15.87 8.18
CA LEU A 76 42.12 16.77 7.79
C LEU A 76 42.27 16.90 6.27
N ALA A 77 42.02 15.83 5.52
CA ALA A 77 42.06 15.88 4.05
C ALA A 77 40.84 16.57 3.42
N SER A 78 39.69 16.60 4.12
CA SER A 78 38.43 17.10 3.58
C SER A 78 38.09 18.53 4.03
N LEU A 79 38.71 19.00 5.10
CA LEU A 79 38.51 20.35 5.62
C LEU A 79 39.59 21.30 5.07
N PRO A 80 39.22 22.55 4.71
CA PRO A 80 40.19 23.59 4.39
C PRO A 80 41.14 23.87 5.57
N SER A 81 42.37 24.28 5.28
CA SER A 81 43.41 24.54 6.30
C SER A 81 43.06 25.62 7.33
N ASN A 82 42.11 26.51 7.03
CA ASN A 82 41.61 27.56 7.93
C ASN A 82 40.42 27.11 8.80
N VAL A 83 39.96 25.86 8.69
CA VAL A 83 38.83 25.31 9.44
C VAL A 83 39.29 24.31 10.50
N VAL A 84 38.90 24.57 11.75
CA VAL A 84 39.07 23.68 12.90
C VAL A 84 37.78 22.93 13.20
N TYR A 85 37.90 21.76 13.81
CA TYR A 85 36.78 20.91 14.18
C TYR A 85 36.91 20.35 15.61
N ASN A 86 35.76 20.10 16.21
CA ASN A 86 35.60 19.28 17.40
C ASN A 86 34.36 18.40 17.22
N LEU A 87 34.59 17.09 17.09
CA LEU A 87 33.55 16.09 16.92
C LEU A 87 33.39 15.30 18.21
N THR A 88 32.16 15.22 18.72
CA THR A 88 31.82 14.40 19.88
C THR A 88 30.72 13.41 19.50
N VAL A 89 30.91 12.14 19.84
CA VAL A 89 29.92 11.08 19.61
C VAL A 89 29.23 10.74 20.93
N TYR A 90 27.90 10.67 20.89
CA TYR A 90 27.03 10.38 22.03
C TYR A 90 26.30 9.05 21.81
N ASN A 91 26.16 8.30 22.90
CA ASN A 91 25.22 7.21 22.99
C ASN A 91 23.83 7.77 23.27
N VAL A 92 22.83 7.29 22.54
CA VAL A 92 21.43 7.66 22.75
C VAL A 92 20.78 6.58 23.61
N LEU A 93 20.53 6.89 24.87
CA LEU A 93 19.89 5.97 25.81
C LEU A 93 18.44 6.42 26.03
N GLN A 94 17.49 5.53 25.77
CA GLN A 94 16.11 5.73 26.19
C GLN A 94 15.94 5.17 27.59
N ARG A 95 15.47 6.00 28.53
CA ARG A 95 15.11 5.60 29.89
C ARG A 95 13.67 6.02 30.15
N SER A 96 12.86 5.10 30.65
CA SER A 96 11.55 5.47 31.20
C SER A 96 11.77 5.96 32.63
N ILE A 97 11.43 7.21 32.90
CA ILE A 97 11.44 7.78 34.25
C ILE A 97 10.00 8.18 34.56
N ASN A 98 9.41 7.58 35.60
CA ASN A 98 8.04 7.85 36.04
C ASN A 98 6.98 7.72 34.93
N GLY A 99 7.10 6.71 34.05
CA GLY A 99 6.14 6.46 32.97
C GLY A 99 6.28 7.38 31.75
N ALA A 100 7.21 8.35 31.76
CA ALA A 100 7.56 9.16 30.61
C ALA A 100 8.85 8.65 29.96
N ASN A 101 8.82 8.45 28.64
CA ASN A 101 10.01 8.11 27.87
C ASN A 101 10.93 9.33 27.78
N SER A 102 12.12 9.23 28.37
CA SER A 102 13.15 10.27 28.32
C SER A 102 14.37 9.77 27.54
N THR A 103 14.94 10.64 26.70
CA THR A 103 16.16 10.36 25.93
C THR A 103 17.34 11.05 26.60
N SER A 104 18.34 10.28 27.02
CA SER A 104 19.60 10.75 27.60
C SER A 104 20.76 10.55 26.63
N TYR A 105 21.64 11.55 26.54
CA TYR A 105 22.82 11.53 25.68
C TYR A 105 24.08 11.41 26.53
N VAL A 106 24.83 10.31 26.38
CA VAL A 106 26.08 10.08 27.12
C VAL A 106 27.26 10.17 26.16
N PRO A 107 28.23 11.08 26.35
CA PRO A 107 29.39 11.19 25.48
C PRO A 107 30.21 9.89 25.54
N VAL A 108 30.66 9.43 24.37
CA VAL A 108 31.40 8.18 24.19
C VAL A 108 32.87 8.50 23.95
N TRP A 109 33.14 9.39 23.01
CA TRP A 109 34.48 9.83 22.64
C TRP A 109 34.42 11.14 21.86
N ASN A 110 35.56 11.81 21.76
CA ASN A 110 35.72 13.04 20.99
C ASN A 110 37.06 13.07 20.24
N ILE A 111 37.11 13.86 19.16
CA ILE A 111 38.33 14.24 18.44
C ILE A 111 38.29 15.72 18.11
N SER A 112 39.44 16.38 18.14
CA SER A 112 39.55 17.78 17.78
C SER A 112 40.94 18.12 17.25
N ASN A 113 41.01 18.96 16.23
CA ASN A 113 42.27 19.56 15.76
C ASN A 113 42.47 21.00 16.28
N PHE A 114 41.63 21.44 17.21
CA PHE A 114 41.67 22.81 17.74
C PHE A 114 42.80 22.98 18.76
N SER A 115 43.83 23.73 18.40
CA SER A 115 44.91 24.15 19.29
C SER A 115 45.23 25.63 19.08
N GLY A 116 44.55 26.55 19.78
CA GLY A 116 44.87 27.98 19.68
C GLY A 116 43.74 28.96 19.98
N ARG A 117 43.81 30.13 19.34
CA ARG A 117 42.88 31.26 19.51
C ARG A 117 41.44 30.88 19.15
N SER A 118 40.47 31.45 19.87
CA SER A 118 39.04 31.24 19.61
C SER A 118 38.68 31.53 18.15
N PRO A 119 37.96 30.61 17.46
CA PRO A 119 37.56 30.81 16.08
C PRO A 119 36.64 32.03 15.95
N ARG A 120 36.76 32.76 14.84
CA ARG A 120 35.94 33.95 14.56
C ARG A 120 34.49 33.60 14.27
N PHE A 121 34.28 32.47 13.61
CA PHE A 121 32.96 31.94 13.29
C PHE A 121 32.88 30.48 13.71
N THR A 122 31.75 30.09 14.29
CA THR A 122 31.52 28.71 14.74
C THR A 122 30.13 28.22 14.35
N VAL A 123 30.03 26.95 13.99
CA VAL A 123 28.77 26.25 13.76
C VAL A 123 28.77 24.92 14.51
N THR A 124 27.60 24.51 15.00
CA THR A 124 27.38 23.18 15.58
C THR A 124 26.39 22.41 14.70
N ILE A 125 26.73 21.19 14.34
CA ILE A 125 25.96 20.31 13.48
C ILE A 125 25.67 19.02 14.24
N SER A 126 24.40 18.61 14.23
CA SER A 126 23.93 17.37 14.83
C SER A 126 23.58 16.37 13.74
N TYR A 127 24.11 15.16 13.82
CA TYR A 127 23.96 14.12 12.79
C TYR A 127 23.82 12.75 13.43
N VAL A 128 22.82 11.96 13.01
CA VAL A 128 22.55 10.63 13.58
C VAL A 128 23.07 9.56 12.63
N ILE A 129 23.78 8.57 13.18
CA ILE A 129 24.39 7.48 12.41
C ILE A 129 24.03 6.11 12.98
N SER A 130 24.00 5.11 12.10
CA SER A 130 23.75 3.70 12.38
C SER A 130 25.01 2.86 12.11
N PRO A 131 25.19 1.66 12.71
CA PRO A 131 26.35 0.82 12.45
C PRO A 131 26.32 0.24 11.03
N LEU A 132 27.50 -0.12 10.50
CA LEU A 132 27.64 -0.68 9.14
C LEU A 132 26.83 -1.97 8.92
N ASN A 133 26.62 -2.77 9.98
CA ASN A 133 25.94 -4.07 9.92
C ASN A 133 24.50 -4.01 10.41
N LEU A 134 23.83 -2.85 10.28
CA LEU A 134 22.41 -2.75 10.63
C LEU A 134 21.55 -3.38 9.52
N SER A 135 21.21 -4.66 9.68
CA SER A 135 20.12 -5.28 8.91
C SER A 135 18.81 -5.09 9.67
N TYR A 136 17.86 -4.35 9.10
CA TYR A 136 16.49 -4.33 9.63
C TYR A 136 15.87 -5.71 9.39
N ASN A 137 15.73 -6.50 10.45
CA ASN A 137 15.00 -7.76 10.38
C ASN A 137 13.50 -7.43 10.47
N ILE A 138 12.92 -7.03 9.35
CA ILE A 138 11.48 -6.89 9.22
C ILE A 138 10.92 -8.32 9.29
N LYS A 139 10.35 -8.69 10.44
CA LYS A 139 9.50 -9.87 10.51
C LYS A 139 8.10 -9.46 10.03
N PRO A 140 7.73 -9.69 8.76
CA PRO A 140 6.37 -9.45 8.32
C PRO A 140 5.44 -10.29 9.20
N HIS A 141 4.37 -9.69 9.67
CA HIS A 141 3.27 -10.38 10.34
C HIS A 141 2.13 -10.46 9.33
N PRO A 142 2.18 -11.38 8.34
CA PRO A 142 1.13 -11.48 7.35
C PRO A 142 -0.21 -11.71 8.01
N TYR A 143 -1.28 -11.24 7.38
CA TYR A 143 -2.63 -11.56 7.79
C TYR A 143 -2.81 -13.10 7.76
N PRO A 144 -3.31 -13.74 8.83
CA PRO A 144 -3.29 -15.19 9.01
C PRO A 144 -4.39 -15.90 8.20
N ALA A 145 -4.48 -15.64 6.91
CA ALA A 145 -5.40 -16.28 5.98
C ALA A 145 -4.68 -16.82 4.73
N THR A 146 -5.31 -17.81 4.10
CA THR A 146 -4.91 -18.30 2.78
C THR A 146 -5.71 -17.53 1.72
N LEU A 147 -4.98 -16.89 0.80
CA LEU A 147 -5.55 -16.22 -0.37
C LEU A 147 -5.47 -17.17 -1.57
N PHE A 148 -6.62 -17.60 -2.06
CA PHE A 148 -6.77 -18.38 -3.29
C PHE A 148 -7.11 -17.45 -4.45
N ILE A 149 -6.39 -17.59 -5.56
CA ILE A 149 -6.66 -16.89 -6.82
C ILE A 149 -7.08 -17.94 -7.84
N LEU A 150 -8.28 -17.80 -8.42
CA LEU A 150 -8.71 -18.70 -9.49
C LEU A 150 -7.81 -18.47 -10.71
N ASN A 151 -7.19 -19.51 -11.23
CA ASN A 151 -6.42 -19.48 -12.48
C ASN A 151 -6.67 -20.80 -13.22
N THR A 152 -7.96 -21.10 -13.41
CA THR A 152 -8.42 -22.36 -13.97
C THR A 152 -8.13 -22.43 -15.46
N SER A 153 -7.26 -23.35 -15.88
CA SER A 153 -6.88 -23.51 -17.29
C SER A 153 -7.98 -24.11 -18.16
N ASP A 154 -9.02 -24.67 -17.54
CA ASP A 154 -10.14 -25.40 -18.13
C ASP A 154 -11.45 -24.61 -18.09
N ALA A 155 -11.38 -23.28 -17.96
CA ALA A 155 -12.51 -22.37 -18.00
C ALA A 155 -12.13 -21.07 -18.71
N GLU A 156 -13.13 -20.39 -19.27
CA GLU A 156 -12.94 -19.09 -19.92
C GLU A 156 -13.54 -17.96 -19.09
N GLY A 157 -12.95 -16.78 -19.23
CA GLY A 157 -13.41 -15.56 -18.57
C GLY A 157 -14.17 -14.68 -19.54
N TRP A 158 -15.14 -13.92 -19.03
CA TRP A 158 -15.90 -12.96 -19.83
C TRP A 158 -15.86 -11.56 -19.19
N TRP A 159 -16.03 -10.54 -20.02
CA TRP A 159 -15.95 -9.11 -19.63
C TRP A 159 -14.60 -8.60 -19.10
N ILE A 160 -13.51 -9.31 -19.38
CA ILE A 160 -12.15 -8.86 -19.07
C ILE A 160 -11.46 -8.42 -20.36
N THR A 161 -11.39 -7.12 -20.61
CA THR A 161 -10.68 -6.56 -21.76
C THR A 161 -9.26 -6.20 -21.34
N GLY A 162 -8.28 -6.53 -22.18
CA GLY A 162 -6.85 -6.30 -21.90
C GLY A 162 -6.19 -7.33 -20.98
N TYR A 163 -6.96 -8.24 -20.37
CA TYR A 163 -6.44 -9.40 -19.63
C TYR A 163 -7.19 -10.66 -20.02
N THR A 164 -6.51 -11.81 -19.95
CA THR A 164 -7.15 -13.11 -19.79
C THR A 164 -7.28 -13.39 -18.28
N GLY A 165 -8.17 -14.29 -17.87
CA GLY A 165 -8.25 -14.69 -16.45
C GLY A 165 -6.90 -15.11 -15.88
N SER A 166 -6.06 -15.76 -16.70
CA SER A 166 -4.71 -16.18 -16.32
C SER A 166 -3.71 -15.03 -16.18
N SER A 167 -3.68 -14.07 -17.11
CA SER A 167 -2.78 -12.92 -16.98
C SER A 167 -3.17 -12.02 -15.81
N LEU A 168 -4.47 -11.89 -15.54
CA LEU A 168 -5.00 -11.19 -14.37
C LEU A 168 -4.64 -11.89 -13.05
N ALA A 169 -4.80 -13.22 -12.98
CA ALA A 169 -4.40 -14.01 -11.82
C ALA A 169 -2.91 -13.82 -11.51
N LEU A 170 -2.06 -13.83 -12.54
CA LEU A 170 -0.62 -13.66 -12.38
C LEU A 170 -0.28 -12.26 -11.85
N ALA A 171 -0.90 -11.21 -12.39
CA ALA A 171 -0.67 -9.83 -11.95
C ALA A 171 -1.10 -9.62 -10.48
N LEU A 172 -2.28 -10.13 -10.09
CA LEU A 172 -2.72 -10.09 -8.69
C LEU A 172 -1.80 -10.89 -7.77
N LYS A 173 -1.40 -12.10 -8.19
CA LYS A 173 -0.44 -12.90 -7.43
C LYS A 173 0.86 -12.15 -7.19
N GLN A 174 1.39 -11.46 -8.21
CA GLN A 174 2.58 -10.64 -8.04
C GLN A 174 2.37 -9.55 -6.99
N ILE A 175 1.27 -8.79 -7.06
CA ILE A 175 0.94 -7.77 -6.05
C ILE A 175 0.95 -8.36 -4.63
N PHE A 176 0.29 -9.50 -4.42
CA PHE A 176 0.17 -10.11 -3.09
C PHE A 176 1.42 -10.86 -2.60
N THR A 177 2.43 -11.08 -3.45
CA THR A 177 3.65 -11.81 -3.11
C THR A 177 4.91 -10.96 -3.09
N VAL A 178 4.90 -9.77 -3.74
CA VAL A 178 6.00 -8.79 -3.67
C VAL A 178 6.29 -8.41 -2.22
N ARG A 179 5.25 -8.32 -1.38
CA ARG A 179 5.36 -8.33 0.07
C ARG A 179 4.53 -9.45 0.63
N GLN A 180 4.94 -10.02 1.77
CA GLN A 180 4.20 -11.09 2.43
C GLN A 180 2.98 -10.52 3.17
N TYR A 181 1.94 -10.13 2.44
CA TYR A 181 0.71 -9.55 3.02
C TYR A 181 -0.18 -10.61 3.68
N PHE A 182 -0.28 -11.79 3.06
CA PHE A 182 -1.08 -12.91 3.54
C PHE A 182 -0.18 -14.10 3.87
N ALA A 183 -0.64 -14.96 4.79
CA ALA A 183 0.15 -16.08 5.27
C ALA A 183 0.51 -17.03 4.12
N GLN A 184 -0.43 -17.26 3.20
CA GLN A 184 -0.24 -18.06 1.99
C GLN A 184 -0.99 -17.41 0.82
N VAL A 185 -0.40 -17.44 -0.37
CA VAL A 185 -1.04 -17.05 -1.64
C VAL A 185 -0.93 -18.22 -2.61
N VAL A 186 -2.06 -18.80 -2.98
CA VAL A 186 -2.18 -20.06 -3.73
C VAL A 186 -3.03 -19.83 -4.98
N THR A 187 -2.65 -20.43 -6.10
CA THR A 187 -3.48 -20.43 -7.31
C THR A 187 -4.24 -21.74 -7.44
N ILE A 188 -5.52 -21.65 -7.80
CA ILE A 188 -6.35 -22.80 -8.15
C ILE A 188 -6.26 -22.98 -9.66
N ASN A 189 -5.59 -24.04 -10.11
CA ASN A 189 -5.16 -24.15 -11.49
C ASN A 189 -6.18 -24.81 -12.44
N ASN A 190 -7.22 -25.43 -11.89
CA ASN A 190 -8.32 -26.01 -12.69
C ASN A 190 -9.62 -26.10 -11.87
N THR A 191 -10.74 -26.29 -12.56
CA THR A 191 -12.07 -26.37 -11.93
C THR A 191 -12.22 -27.54 -10.97
N ALA A 192 -11.50 -28.64 -11.19
CA ALA A 192 -11.50 -29.79 -10.27
C ALA A 192 -10.88 -29.45 -8.91
N GLN A 193 -9.79 -28.67 -8.89
CA GLN A 193 -9.19 -28.17 -7.64
C GLN A 193 -10.13 -27.22 -6.89
N MET A 194 -10.86 -26.37 -7.61
CA MET A 194 -11.89 -25.51 -7.01
C MET A 194 -12.99 -26.37 -6.37
N ASN A 195 -13.48 -27.38 -7.11
CA ASN A 195 -14.51 -28.29 -6.60
C ASN A 195 -14.02 -29.09 -5.39
N GLN A 196 -12.76 -29.54 -5.39
CA GLN A 196 -12.13 -30.22 -4.25
C GLN A 196 -12.08 -29.32 -3.01
N LEU A 197 -11.59 -28.09 -3.16
CA LEU A 197 -11.49 -27.12 -2.06
C LEU A 197 -12.86 -26.88 -1.41
N LEU A 198 -13.89 -26.68 -2.23
CA LEU A 198 -15.24 -26.34 -1.77
C LEU A 198 -16.05 -27.56 -1.30
N SER A 199 -15.81 -28.75 -1.84
CA SER A 199 -16.53 -29.96 -1.43
C SER A 199 -15.96 -30.59 -0.16
N PHE A 200 -14.63 -30.52 0.03
CA PHE A 200 -13.93 -31.17 1.14
C PHE A 200 -13.34 -30.20 2.15
N GLY A 201 -13.54 -28.89 1.98
CA GLY A 201 -13.01 -27.84 2.86
C GLY A 201 -11.48 -27.73 2.85
N SER A 202 -10.81 -28.42 1.92
CA SER A 202 -9.36 -28.44 1.82
C SER A 202 -8.86 -28.75 0.42
N LEU A 203 -7.69 -28.19 0.09
CA LEU A 203 -6.98 -28.42 -1.17
C LEU A 203 -5.59 -28.95 -0.86
N GLN A 204 -5.24 -30.09 -1.45
CA GLN A 204 -3.87 -30.60 -1.44
C GLN A 204 -3.14 -30.10 -2.67
N SER A 205 -2.05 -29.35 -2.48
CA SER A 205 -1.22 -28.88 -3.58
C SER A 205 0.24 -28.79 -3.15
N LYS A 206 1.13 -29.35 -3.98
CA LYS A 206 2.59 -29.39 -3.75
C LYS A 206 2.98 -29.93 -2.36
N GLY A 207 2.32 -31.00 -1.91
CA GLY A 207 2.60 -31.64 -0.62
C GLY A 207 2.13 -30.86 0.62
N ARG A 208 1.33 -29.79 0.44
CA ARG A 208 0.71 -29.03 1.52
C ARG A 208 -0.80 -29.10 1.44
N VAL A 209 -1.45 -29.10 2.60
CA VAL A 209 -2.92 -29.01 2.74
C VAL A 209 -3.26 -27.56 3.05
N TYR A 210 -4.10 -26.94 2.22
CA TYR A 210 -4.65 -25.62 2.45
C TYR A 210 -6.12 -25.76 2.85
N SER A 211 -6.55 -25.06 3.91
CA SER A 211 -7.95 -25.08 4.35
C SER A 211 -8.76 -24.00 3.65
N ALA A 212 -10.03 -24.31 3.34
CA ALA A 212 -11.02 -23.34 2.89
C ALA A 212 -11.49 -22.42 4.04
N GLN A 213 -11.32 -22.84 5.29
CA GLN A 213 -11.83 -22.12 6.45
C GLN A 213 -11.17 -20.74 6.59
N ASN A 214 -11.98 -19.68 6.73
CA ASN A 214 -11.53 -18.29 6.87
C ASN A 214 -10.55 -17.86 5.76
N SER A 215 -10.73 -18.43 4.57
CA SER A 215 -9.90 -18.12 3.39
C SER A 215 -10.52 -17.02 2.54
N ILE A 216 -9.76 -16.56 1.56
CA ILE A 216 -10.19 -15.56 0.59
C ILE A 216 -10.11 -16.20 -0.79
N ILE A 217 -11.16 -16.11 -1.60
CA ILE A 217 -11.16 -16.58 -3.00
C ILE A 217 -11.38 -15.38 -3.93
N ILE A 218 -10.44 -15.16 -4.83
CA ILE A 218 -10.55 -14.15 -5.89
C ILE A 218 -10.96 -14.81 -7.20
N ASN A 219 -12.17 -14.49 -7.67
CA ASN A 219 -12.63 -14.81 -9.01
C ASN A 219 -12.17 -13.76 -10.01
N VAL A 220 -11.24 -14.17 -10.88
CA VAL A 220 -10.68 -13.35 -11.96
C VAL A 220 -11.25 -13.73 -13.33
N PHE A 221 -12.34 -14.50 -13.41
CA PHE A 221 -13.01 -14.88 -14.65
C PHE A 221 -14.18 -13.93 -15.02
N GLY A 222 -14.26 -12.79 -14.32
CA GLY A 222 -15.19 -11.71 -14.58
C GLY A 222 -16.62 -12.05 -14.18
N GLU A 223 -17.56 -11.89 -15.11
CA GLU A 223 -18.97 -12.24 -14.88
C GLU A 223 -19.18 -13.75 -14.79
N SER A 224 -18.19 -14.54 -15.23
CA SER A 224 -18.23 -15.99 -15.25
C SER A 224 -17.62 -16.63 -14.01
N VAL A 225 -18.20 -17.75 -13.57
CA VAL A 225 -17.67 -18.61 -12.52
C VAL A 225 -17.22 -19.95 -13.10
N PRO A 226 -15.93 -20.32 -12.92
CA PRO A 226 -15.47 -21.63 -13.34
C PRO A 226 -16.24 -22.76 -12.64
N ILE A 227 -16.74 -23.73 -13.41
CA ILE A 227 -17.53 -24.88 -12.92
C ILE A 227 -16.85 -26.19 -13.30
N SER A 228 -16.77 -27.16 -12.39
CA SER A 228 -16.18 -28.48 -12.71
C SER A 228 -17.09 -29.35 -13.57
N ILE A 229 -16.52 -30.32 -14.29
CA ILE A 229 -17.32 -31.25 -15.10
C ILE A 229 -18.34 -32.04 -14.26
N ASP A 230 -17.98 -32.42 -13.03
CA ASP A 230 -18.88 -33.11 -12.11
C ASP A 230 -20.06 -32.22 -11.72
N ALA A 231 -19.78 -30.93 -11.45
CA ALA A 231 -20.81 -29.95 -11.18
C ALA A 231 -21.67 -29.66 -12.42
N VAL A 232 -21.09 -29.59 -13.62
CA VAL A 232 -21.84 -29.45 -14.86
C VAL A 232 -22.84 -30.59 -15.01
N ASN A 233 -22.41 -31.83 -14.82
CA ASN A 233 -23.29 -33.00 -14.91
C ASN A 233 -24.38 -33.01 -13.83
N LYS A 234 -24.05 -32.57 -12.61
CA LYS A 234 -24.98 -32.49 -11.48
C LYS A 234 -26.05 -31.40 -11.68
N TYR A 235 -25.67 -30.25 -12.21
CA TYR A 235 -26.51 -29.06 -12.33
C TYR A 235 -26.98 -28.78 -13.77
N LYS A 236 -26.81 -29.73 -14.69
CA LYS A 236 -27.12 -29.57 -16.13
C LYS A 236 -28.52 -29.04 -16.46
N ASN A 237 -29.50 -29.24 -15.59
CA ASN A 237 -30.87 -28.77 -15.83
C ASN A 237 -31.10 -27.33 -15.35
N ASP A 238 -30.23 -26.82 -14.47
CA ASP A 238 -30.34 -25.51 -13.84
C ASP A 238 -29.02 -25.15 -13.16
N PHE A 239 -28.19 -24.38 -13.87
CA PHE A 239 -26.90 -23.95 -13.35
C PHE A 239 -27.00 -22.90 -12.24
N THR A 240 -28.14 -22.23 -12.05
CA THR A 240 -28.30 -21.32 -10.90
C THR A 240 -28.17 -22.05 -9.56
N LYS A 241 -28.52 -23.35 -9.53
CA LYS A 241 -28.34 -24.20 -8.34
C LYS A 241 -26.88 -24.47 -8.01
N TYR A 242 -25.99 -24.40 -9.00
CA TYR A 242 -24.55 -24.41 -8.73
C TYR A 242 -24.14 -23.16 -7.96
N ASP A 243 -24.58 -21.99 -8.39
CA ASP A 243 -24.31 -20.72 -7.71
C ASP A 243 -24.87 -20.71 -6.29
N TYR A 244 -26.08 -21.24 -6.08
CA TYR A 244 -26.66 -21.45 -4.75
C TYR A 244 -25.77 -22.33 -3.87
N SER A 245 -25.36 -23.50 -4.39
CA SER A 245 -24.49 -24.42 -3.66
C SER A 245 -23.12 -23.81 -3.36
N LEU A 246 -22.59 -22.99 -4.27
CA LEU A 246 -21.35 -22.26 -4.08
C LEU A 246 -21.49 -21.22 -2.98
N GLY A 247 -22.59 -20.46 -2.95
CA GLY A 247 -22.91 -19.52 -1.87
C GLY A 247 -22.98 -20.20 -0.51
N GLN A 248 -23.61 -21.38 -0.44
CA GLN A 248 -23.63 -22.18 0.79
C GLN A 248 -22.22 -22.58 1.24
N ASN A 249 -21.37 -23.05 0.34
CA ASN A 249 -19.99 -23.42 0.67
C ASN A 249 -19.18 -22.21 1.13
N VAL A 250 -19.32 -21.06 0.48
CA VAL A 250 -18.69 -19.79 0.88
C VAL A 250 -19.11 -19.41 2.31
N SER A 251 -20.40 -19.55 2.62
CA SER A 251 -20.92 -19.32 3.97
C SER A 251 -20.36 -20.30 5.00
N VAL A 252 -20.42 -21.61 4.72
CA VAL A 252 -20.00 -22.68 5.65
C VAL A 252 -18.54 -22.56 6.04
N TYR A 253 -17.66 -22.26 5.09
CA TYR A 253 -16.22 -22.11 5.35
C TYR A 253 -15.82 -20.68 5.72
N ASN A 254 -16.77 -19.76 5.90
CA ASN A 254 -16.51 -18.35 6.20
C ASN A 254 -15.51 -17.72 5.21
N ILE A 255 -15.73 -17.96 3.92
CA ILE A 255 -14.86 -17.49 2.84
C ILE A 255 -15.22 -16.04 2.49
N THR A 256 -14.21 -15.20 2.33
CA THR A 256 -14.38 -13.92 1.63
C THR A 256 -14.32 -14.17 0.13
N TRP A 257 -15.45 -13.98 -0.56
CA TRP A 257 -15.52 -14.12 -2.02
C TRP A 257 -15.31 -12.76 -2.69
N VAL A 258 -14.41 -12.69 -3.66
CA VAL A 258 -14.07 -11.46 -4.38
C VAL A 258 -14.35 -11.64 -5.86
N SER A 259 -15.22 -10.80 -6.43
CA SER A 259 -15.52 -10.75 -7.85
C SER A 259 -14.88 -9.49 -8.45
N VAL A 260 -13.90 -9.69 -9.34
CA VAL A 260 -12.99 -8.60 -9.77
C VAL A 260 -13.59 -7.65 -10.83
N VAL A 261 -14.58 -8.10 -11.60
CA VAL A 261 -15.20 -7.26 -12.63
C VAL A 261 -16.62 -7.71 -12.97
N GLY A 262 -17.46 -6.75 -13.36
CA GLY A 262 -18.72 -7.00 -14.07
C GLY A 262 -19.92 -7.24 -13.15
N TRP A 263 -20.95 -7.90 -13.70
CA TRP A 263 -22.08 -8.50 -12.98
C TRP A 263 -21.70 -9.93 -12.57
N PRO A 264 -21.33 -10.18 -11.30
CA PRO A 264 -20.83 -11.49 -10.89
C PRO A 264 -21.88 -12.58 -11.06
N PHE A 265 -21.46 -13.82 -11.33
CA PHE A 265 -22.33 -14.99 -11.46
C PHE A 265 -23.37 -14.86 -12.59
N TYR A 266 -23.11 -14.06 -13.62
CA TYR A 266 -23.98 -13.99 -14.79
C TYR A 266 -23.79 -15.22 -15.69
N GLU A 267 -22.59 -15.81 -15.67
CA GLU A 267 -22.27 -17.03 -16.42
C GLU A 267 -21.57 -18.08 -15.55
N VAL A 268 -21.56 -19.32 -16.07
CA VAL A 268 -20.60 -20.36 -15.67
C VAL A 268 -19.77 -20.78 -16.87
N SER A 269 -18.53 -21.21 -16.64
CA SER A 269 -17.63 -21.61 -17.72
C SER A 269 -16.85 -22.89 -17.46
N ASN A 270 -16.70 -23.66 -18.54
CA ASN A 270 -15.84 -24.83 -18.64
C ASN A 270 -15.62 -25.18 -20.12
N ILE A 271 -14.36 -25.33 -20.55
CA ILE A 271 -14.00 -25.64 -21.95
C ILE A 271 -13.81 -27.12 -22.24
N ASN A 272 -14.04 -27.99 -21.26
CA ASN A 272 -14.04 -29.43 -21.49
C ASN A 272 -15.14 -29.79 -22.48
N GLN A 273 -14.83 -30.66 -23.44
CA GLN A 273 -15.77 -31.06 -24.48
C GLN A 273 -17.09 -31.63 -23.93
N ASN A 274 -17.03 -32.35 -22.81
CA ASN A 274 -18.22 -32.89 -22.16
C ASN A 274 -19.08 -31.76 -21.56
N ALA A 275 -18.46 -30.71 -21.00
CA ALA A 275 -19.20 -29.56 -20.51
C ALA A 275 -19.83 -28.78 -21.66
N ILE A 276 -19.07 -28.53 -22.73
CA ILE A 276 -19.56 -27.86 -23.94
C ILE A 276 -20.77 -28.59 -24.53
N SER A 277 -20.79 -29.93 -24.53
CA SER A 277 -21.94 -30.70 -25.04
C SER A 277 -23.22 -30.54 -24.21
N VAL A 278 -23.10 -30.09 -22.96
CA VAL A 278 -24.22 -29.86 -22.04
C VAL A 278 -24.69 -28.40 -22.09
N PHE A 279 -23.77 -27.46 -22.35
CA PHE A 279 -24.13 -26.07 -22.59
C PHE A 279 -24.89 -25.96 -23.92
N ASN A 280 -26.09 -25.42 -23.84
CA ASN A 280 -26.99 -25.22 -24.98
C ASN A 280 -28.09 -24.23 -24.59
N SER A 281 -28.89 -23.79 -25.56
CA SER A 281 -29.97 -22.81 -25.36
C SER A 281 -31.04 -23.21 -24.34
N THR A 282 -31.20 -24.49 -24.02
CA THR A 282 -32.17 -24.96 -23.01
C THR A 282 -31.64 -24.73 -21.59
N ASN A 283 -30.35 -25.00 -21.37
CA ASN A 283 -29.74 -24.94 -20.05
C ASN A 283 -29.00 -23.60 -19.79
N CYS A 284 -28.77 -22.81 -20.84
CA CYS A 284 -28.10 -21.52 -20.83
C CYS A 284 -29.07 -20.44 -21.33
N PRO A 285 -30.03 -20.01 -20.49
CA PRO A 285 -31.15 -19.16 -20.91
C PRO A 285 -30.72 -17.75 -21.37
N ALA A 286 -29.57 -17.26 -20.92
CA ALA A 286 -28.99 -16.00 -21.42
C ALA A 286 -28.10 -16.20 -22.66
N GLY A 287 -27.79 -17.45 -23.03
CA GLY A 287 -27.18 -17.84 -24.29
C GLY A 287 -25.99 -18.81 -24.16
N ASP A 288 -25.79 -19.62 -25.21
CA ASP A 288 -24.60 -20.42 -25.50
C ASP A 288 -24.47 -20.61 -27.04
N PRO A 289 -23.28 -20.43 -27.66
CA PRO A 289 -22.08 -19.81 -27.08
C PRO A 289 -22.37 -18.35 -26.74
N TYR A 290 -22.11 -17.95 -25.49
CA TYR A 290 -22.42 -16.60 -25.04
C TYR A 290 -21.48 -15.58 -25.71
N TYR A 291 -22.04 -14.66 -26.50
CA TYR A 291 -21.29 -13.71 -27.34
C TYR A 291 -20.21 -14.34 -28.23
N GLY A 292 -20.44 -15.58 -28.68
CA GLY A 292 -19.50 -16.29 -29.55
C GLY A 292 -18.30 -16.92 -28.83
N VAL A 293 -18.28 -16.92 -27.49
CA VAL A 293 -17.26 -17.62 -26.70
C VAL A 293 -17.76 -19.03 -26.37
N ILE A 294 -17.00 -20.04 -26.80
CA ILE A 294 -17.31 -21.45 -26.55
C ILE A 294 -16.98 -21.80 -25.09
N GLY A 295 -17.83 -22.60 -24.45
CA GLY A 295 -17.62 -23.06 -23.08
C GLY A 295 -18.08 -22.06 -22.02
N ILE A 296 -18.93 -21.08 -22.39
CA ILE A 296 -19.58 -20.14 -21.49
C ILE A 296 -21.09 -20.28 -21.61
N CYS A 297 -21.73 -20.61 -20.49
CA CYS A 297 -23.17 -20.73 -20.36
C CYS A 297 -23.73 -19.50 -19.65
N GLY A 298 -24.49 -18.68 -20.37
CA GLY A 298 -25.18 -17.53 -19.80
C GLY A 298 -26.38 -17.94 -18.96
N ILE A 299 -26.32 -17.69 -17.66
CA ILE A 299 -27.40 -17.97 -16.69
C ILE A 299 -28.25 -16.72 -16.44
N GLY A 300 -27.62 -15.55 -16.49
CA GLY A 300 -28.24 -14.26 -16.28
C GLY A 300 -28.36 -13.87 -14.82
N SER A 301 -29.19 -12.85 -14.56
CA SER A 301 -29.42 -12.29 -13.22
C SER A 301 -29.76 -13.31 -12.10
N PRO A 302 -30.42 -14.47 -12.38
CA PRO A 302 -30.67 -15.46 -11.34
C PRO A 302 -29.43 -16.11 -10.73
N GLY A 303 -28.26 -16.10 -11.40
CA GLY A 303 -27.04 -16.70 -10.85
C GLY A 303 -26.55 -15.96 -9.60
N LEU A 304 -26.39 -14.63 -9.68
CA LEU A 304 -26.05 -13.80 -8.52
C LEU A 304 -27.10 -13.90 -7.41
N GLN A 305 -28.39 -13.89 -7.79
CA GLN A 305 -29.48 -14.10 -6.82
C GLN A 305 -29.24 -15.38 -6.02
N ASN A 306 -29.13 -16.52 -6.71
CA ASN A 306 -28.98 -17.82 -6.08
C ASN A 306 -27.72 -17.92 -5.24
N PHE A 307 -26.59 -17.37 -5.70
CA PHE A 307 -25.37 -17.27 -4.90
C PHE A 307 -25.62 -16.55 -3.57
N LEU A 308 -26.27 -15.39 -3.61
CA LEU A 308 -26.56 -14.60 -2.40
C LEU A 308 -27.58 -15.29 -1.47
N GLU A 309 -28.59 -15.94 -2.04
CA GLU A 309 -29.54 -16.75 -1.26
C GLU A 309 -28.83 -17.92 -0.57
N GLY A 310 -27.90 -18.59 -1.26
CA GLY A 310 -27.05 -19.62 -0.68
C GLY A 310 -26.12 -19.09 0.41
N LEU A 311 -25.54 -17.91 0.18
CA LEU A 311 -24.61 -17.23 1.08
C LEU A 311 -25.27 -16.80 2.40
N ASN A 312 -26.45 -16.20 2.35
CA ASN A 312 -27.12 -15.64 3.53
C ASN A 312 -28.30 -16.48 4.02
N GLY A 313 -28.83 -17.39 3.21
CA GLY A 313 -30.07 -18.13 3.52
C GLY A 313 -31.33 -17.25 3.46
N VAL A 314 -31.29 -16.15 2.72
CA VAL A 314 -32.40 -15.18 2.58
C VAL A 314 -32.81 -15.15 1.12
N SER A 315 -34.07 -15.46 0.82
CA SER A 315 -34.61 -15.32 -0.53
C SER A 315 -34.72 -13.85 -0.92
N CYS A 316 -34.32 -13.51 -2.15
CA CYS A 316 -34.28 -12.12 -2.60
C CYS A 316 -34.58 -11.94 -4.08
N SER A 317 -34.73 -10.71 -4.52
CA SER A 317 -34.85 -10.39 -5.94
C SER A 317 -33.49 -10.38 -6.62
N ALA A 318 -33.41 -10.86 -7.85
CA ALA A 318 -32.18 -10.79 -8.64
C ALA A 318 -31.56 -9.37 -8.65
N PRO A 319 -30.37 -9.17 -8.07
CA PRO A 319 -29.70 -7.88 -8.06
C PRO A 319 -29.34 -7.50 -9.49
N LYS A 320 -29.63 -6.25 -9.86
CA LYS A 320 -29.37 -5.71 -11.19
C LYS A 320 -28.36 -4.56 -11.08
N PRO A 321 -27.41 -4.48 -12.02
CA PRO A 321 -26.49 -3.36 -12.08
C PRO A 321 -27.23 -2.06 -12.39
N GLY A 322 -26.78 -0.98 -11.77
CA GLY A 322 -27.20 0.39 -12.06
C GLY A 322 -26.62 0.95 -13.36
N ALA A 323 -27.01 2.19 -13.67
CA ALA A 323 -26.53 2.91 -14.86
C ALA A 323 -25.03 3.24 -14.76
N GLN A 324 -24.34 3.32 -15.89
CA GLN A 324 -22.91 3.62 -15.91
C GLN A 324 -22.60 5.00 -15.33
N ASN A 325 -21.55 5.11 -14.50
CA ASN A 325 -21.07 6.38 -13.96
C ASN A 325 -19.57 6.37 -13.67
N THR A 326 -18.95 7.55 -13.60
CA THR A 326 -17.57 7.75 -13.18
C THR A 326 -17.54 8.42 -11.82
N THR A 327 -16.83 7.82 -10.87
CA THR A 327 -16.84 8.24 -9.46
C THR A 327 -15.44 8.23 -8.87
N PRO A 328 -15.16 9.10 -7.89
CA PRO A 328 -13.83 9.21 -7.30
C PRO A 328 -13.52 8.06 -6.33
N ILE A 329 -12.23 7.88 -6.01
CA ILE A 329 -11.78 7.08 -4.88
C ILE A 329 -12.02 7.84 -3.57
N PRO A 330 -12.70 7.25 -2.57
CA PRO A 330 -12.91 7.85 -1.25
C PRO A 330 -11.60 8.22 -0.53
N SER A 331 -11.62 9.25 0.31
CA SER A 331 -10.41 9.73 1.02
C SER A 331 -9.81 8.71 1.99
N ASN A 332 -10.62 7.86 2.61
CA ASN A 332 -10.15 6.75 3.44
C ASN A 332 -9.36 5.72 2.62
N ILE A 333 -9.76 5.48 1.37
CA ILE A 333 -9.03 4.58 0.47
C ILE A 333 -7.73 5.23 -0.02
N GLN A 334 -7.71 6.55 -0.26
CA GLN A 334 -6.48 7.28 -0.60
C GLN A 334 -5.41 7.19 0.51
N LEU A 335 -5.82 7.17 1.78
CA LEU A 335 -4.88 6.92 2.90
C LEU A 335 -4.26 5.52 2.82
N ILE A 336 -5.04 4.53 2.38
CA ILE A 336 -4.61 3.15 2.19
C ILE A 336 -3.66 3.05 0.99
N GLU A 337 -3.95 3.74 -0.12
CA GLU A 337 -3.02 3.86 -1.25
C GLU A 337 -1.64 4.36 -0.82
N ASN A 338 -1.60 5.40 0.02
CA ASN A 338 -0.36 5.95 0.57
C ASN A 338 0.36 4.97 1.50
N TYR A 339 -0.37 4.25 2.35
CA TYR A 339 0.23 3.29 3.27
C TYR A 339 0.85 2.08 2.55
N TYR A 340 0.17 1.57 1.52
CA TYR A 340 0.62 0.40 0.75
C TYR A 340 1.50 0.75 -0.46
N GLY A 341 1.57 2.03 -0.85
CA GLY A 341 2.27 2.50 -2.05
C GLY A 341 1.64 2.01 -3.35
N ILE A 342 0.33 1.79 -3.36
CA ILE A 342 -0.43 1.26 -4.49
C ILE A 342 -1.48 2.30 -4.86
N TYR A 343 -1.27 2.98 -5.97
CA TYR A 343 -2.13 4.07 -6.43
C TYR A 343 -2.94 3.63 -7.64
N VAL A 344 -4.24 3.89 -7.63
CA VAL A 344 -5.14 3.71 -8.77
C VAL A 344 -5.45 5.04 -9.47
N ASN A 345 -6.18 4.99 -10.58
CA ASN A 345 -6.76 6.21 -11.13
C ASN A 345 -7.71 6.84 -10.07
N PRO A 346 -7.58 8.14 -9.75
CA PRO A 346 -8.45 8.83 -8.79
C PRO A 346 -9.93 8.75 -9.12
N TYR A 347 -10.28 8.48 -10.39
CA TYR A 347 -11.64 8.26 -10.84
C TYR A 347 -11.77 6.88 -11.50
N GLN A 348 -12.81 6.15 -11.12
CA GLN A 348 -13.15 4.83 -11.65
C GLN A 348 -14.50 4.91 -12.34
N THR A 349 -14.59 4.31 -13.52
CA THR A 349 -15.86 4.15 -14.23
C THR A 349 -16.45 2.79 -13.91
N ALA A 350 -17.71 2.78 -13.50
CA ALA A 350 -18.50 1.59 -13.21
C ALA A 350 -19.55 1.40 -14.30
N SER A 351 -19.62 0.22 -14.91
CA SER A 351 -20.71 -0.17 -15.81
C SER A 351 -21.69 -1.17 -15.16
N ARG A 352 -21.34 -1.68 -13.97
CA ARG A 352 -22.06 -2.75 -13.28
C ARG A 352 -22.15 -2.50 -11.77
N ALA A 353 -22.29 -1.24 -11.35
CA ALA A 353 -22.42 -0.92 -9.92
C ALA A 353 -23.67 -1.57 -9.32
N MET A 354 -23.54 -2.19 -8.14
CA MET A 354 -24.65 -2.91 -7.51
C MET A 354 -25.60 -1.98 -6.77
N ASN A 355 -26.89 -2.22 -6.95
CA ASN A 355 -27.98 -1.47 -6.34
C ASN A 355 -28.13 -1.83 -4.85
N GLN A 356 -28.05 -0.84 -3.96
CA GLN A 356 -28.11 -1.02 -2.52
C GLN A 356 -29.36 -1.78 -2.07
N THR A 357 -30.54 -1.37 -2.55
CA THR A 357 -31.82 -1.93 -2.12
C THR A 357 -31.92 -3.42 -2.45
N GLN A 358 -31.36 -3.82 -3.58
CA GLN A 358 -31.37 -5.23 -4.00
C GLN A 358 -30.33 -6.06 -3.25
N MET A 359 -29.14 -5.51 -2.99
CA MET A 359 -28.14 -6.20 -2.17
C MET A 359 -28.65 -6.40 -0.73
N GLN A 360 -29.30 -5.37 -0.17
CA GLN A 360 -29.92 -5.45 1.16
C GLN A 360 -31.10 -6.43 1.23
N SER A 361 -31.88 -6.58 0.15
CA SER A 361 -32.94 -7.59 0.12
C SER A 361 -32.39 -9.03 0.17
N CYS A 362 -31.15 -9.23 -0.27
CA CYS A 362 -30.40 -10.49 -0.10
C CYS A 362 -29.67 -10.61 1.24
N GLY A 363 -29.91 -9.71 2.20
CA GLY A 363 -29.30 -9.75 3.52
C GLY A 363 -27.84 -9.27 3.57
N LEU A 364 -27.33 -8.65 2.50
CA LEU A 364 -26.00 -8.04 2.50
C LEU A 364 -26.06 -6.60 3.01
N GLN A 365 -25.14 -6.24 3.89
CA GLN A 365 -24.98 -4.86 4.36
C GLN A 365 -23.70 -4.26 3.78
N PRO A 366 -23.75 -3.07 3.16
CA PRO A 366 -22.55 -2.32 2.82
C PRO A 366 -21.67 -2.15 4.06
N TYR A 367 -20.37 -2.33 3.91
CA TYR A 367 -19.42 -2.33 5.03
C TYR A 367 -18.22 -1.43 4.74
N LEU A 368 -17.67 -1.50 3.53
CA LEU A 368 -16.51 -0.70 3.16
C LEU A 368 -16.54 -0.38 1.67
N GLU A 369 -16.70 0.90 1.40
CA GLU A 369 -16.67 1.47 0.07
C GLU A 369 -15.24 1.63 -0.43
N ILE A 370 -14.97 1.06 -1.60
CA ILE A 370 -13.65 1.14 -2.27
C ILE A 370 -13.64 2.25 -3.32
N VAL A 371 -14.79 2.48 -3.96
CA VAL A 371 -15.03 3.53 -4.95
C VAL A 371 -16.35 4.21 -4.59
N SER A 372 -16.38 5.54 -4.59
CA SER A 372 -17.52 6.32 -4.11
C SER A 372 -18.83 5.95 -4.84
N HIS A 373 -19.88 5.73 -4.07
CA HIS A 373 -21.22 5.47 -4.56
C HIS A 373 -21.80 6.69 -5.26
N TYR A 374 -22.86 6.45 -6.01
CA TYR A 374 -23.64 7.49 -6.67
C TYR A 374 -25.11 7.15 -6.68
N SER A 375 -25.95 8.16 -6.93
CA SER A 375 -27.38 7.96 -7.09
C SER A 375 -27.70 7.35 -8.46
N CYS A 376 -28.47 6.26 -8.47
CA CYS A 376 -28.93 5.57 -9.66
C CYS A 376 -30.46 5.48 -9.67
N GLY A 377 -31.11 6.61 -9.96
CA GLY A 377 -32.55 6.77 -9.84
C GLY A 377 -32.95 7.07 -8.40
N ASN A 378 -33.81 6.23 -7.80
CA ASN A 378 -34.32 6.42 -6.43
C ASN A 378 -33.52 5.64 -5.37
N THR A 379 -32.31 5.20 -5.70
CA THR A 379 -31.48 4.37 -4.84
C THR A 379 -30.00 4.67 -5.05
N VAL A 380 -29.16 4.06 -4.22
CA VAL A 380 -27.71 4.20 -4.25
C VAL A 380 -27.11 3.00 -4.98
N CYS A 381 -26.14 3.26 -5.85
CA CYS A 381 -25.36 2.24 -6.52
C CYS A 381 -23.90 2.30 -6.10
N TYR A 382 -23.34 1.13 -5.82
CA TYR A 382 -21.98 0.96 -5.36
C TYR A 382 -21.09 0.41 -6.48
N PRO A 383 -20.15 1.20 -7.02
CA PRO A 383 -19.22 0.74 -8.05
C PRO A 383 -18.31 -0.40 -7.59
N ALA A 384 -17.81 -0.32 -6.36
CA ALA A 384 -16.95 -1.31 -5.74
C ALA A 384 -17.12 -1.24 -4.21
N GLU A 385 -17.63 -2.31 -3.63
CA GLU A 385 -18.06 -2.36 -2.24
C GLU A 385 -17.74 -3.72 -1.62
N VAL A 386 -17.34 -3.67 -0.35
CA VAL A 386 -17.26 -4.84 0.51
C VAL A 386 -18.60 -4.95 1.23
N TYR A 387 -19.32 -6.04 0.99
CA TYR A 387 -20.54 -6.36 1.71
C TYR A 387 -20.25 -7.33 2.84
N LYS A 388 -20.82 -7.05 4.01
CA LYS A 388 -20.84 -7.98 5.15
C LYS A 388 -22.02 -8.95 5.02
N THR A 389 -21.75 -10.23 5.24
CA THR A 389 -22.78 -11.28 5.28
C THR A 389 -23.33 -11.44 6.69
N ALA A 390 -24.57 -11.92 6.82
CA ALA A 390 -25.17 -12.18 8.13
C ALA A 390 -24.55 -13.39 8.86
N LYS A 391 -24.01 -14.33 8.09
CA LYS A 391 -23.44 -15.61 8.58
C LYS A 391 -21.92 -15.57 8.82
N GLY A 392 -21.26 -14.46 8.54
CA GLY A 392 -19.81 -14.31 8.63
C GLY A 392 -19.12 -14.34 7.26
N GLY A 393 -18.04 -13.59 7.15
CA GLY A 393 -17.30 -13.42 5.90
C GLY A 393 -17.73 -12.17 5.15
N TYR A 394 -17.20 -12.00 3.94
CA TYR A 394 -17.45 -10.83 3.12
C TYR A 394 -17.67 -11.21 1.66
N PHE A 395 -18.53 -10.47 0.98
CA PHE A 395 -18.65 -10.50 -0.47
C PHE A 395 -18.11 -9.18 -1.01
N VAL A 396 -17.01 -9.23 -1.77
CA VAL A 396 -16.39 -8.06 -2.38
C VAL A 396 -16.81 -8.03 -3.84
N ASP A 397 -17.58 -7.01 -4.20
CA ASP A 397 -18.06 -6.80 -5.56
C ASP A 397 -17.35 -5.60 -6.18
N ILE A 398 -16.85 -5.77 -7.40
CA ILE A 398 -16.13 -4.74 -8.15
C ILE A 398 -16.78 -4.62 -9.53
N GLY A 399 -17.81 -3.79 -9.63
CA GLY A 399 -18.59 -3.52 -10.84
C GLY A 399 -17.97 -2.53 -11.82
N LEU A 400 -16.64 -2.49 -11.92
CA LEU A 400 -15.89 -1.56 -12.77
C LEU A 400 -15.97 -1.91 -14.26
N VAL A 401 -15.61 -0.93 -15.12
CA VAL A 401 -15.62 -1.09 -16.59
C VAL A 401 -14.60 -2.14 -17.04
N ARG A 402 -14.91 -2.75 -18.19
CA ARG A 402 -14.19 -3.76 -19.00
C ARG A 402 -12.66 -3.87 -18.87
N ILE A 403 -11.92 -2.81 -18.53
CA ILE A 403 -10.48 -2.85 -18.22
C ILE A 403 -10.33 -2.43 -16.75
N PRO A 404 -10.57 -3.34 -15.79
CA PRO A 404 -10.54 -2.96 -14.38
C PRO A 404 -9.12 -2.58 -13.99
N ASP A 405 -8.97 -1.50 -13.22
CA ASP A 405 -7.72 -1.25 -12.51
C ASP A 405 -7.57 -2.32 -11.42
N ILE A 406 -6.78 -3.36 -11.71
CA ILE A 406 -6.61 -4.54 -10.86
C ILE A 406 -6.18 -4.20 -9.43
N ARG A 407 -5.52 -3.05 -9.26
CA ARG A 407 -5.07 -2.56 -7.96
C ARG A 407 -6.27 -2.21 -7.06
N VAL A 408 -7.44 -1.91 -7.61
CA VAL A 408 -8.68 -1.73 -6.83
C VAL A 408 -9.04 -3.01 -6.07
N THR A 409 -8.85 -4.19 -6.66
CA THR A 409 -9.03 -5.47 -5.96
C THR A 409 -8.06 -5.62 -4.80
N ALA A 410 -6.79 -5.26 -5.01
CA ALA A 410 -5.79 -5.30 -3.96
C ALA A 410 -6.11 -4.30 -2.84
N LEU A 411 -6.50 -3.08 -3.18
CA LEU A 411 -6.93 -2.05 -2.23
C LEU A 411 -8.14 -2.51 -1.42
N ALA A 412 -9.13 -3.18 -2.03
CA ALA A 412 -10.27 -3.74 -1.31
C ALA A 412 -9.83 -4.72 -0.21
N LEU A 413 -8.91 -5.61 -0.53
CA LEU A 413 -8.38 -6.58 0.43
C LEU A 413 -7.48 -5.93 1.49
N PHE A 414 -6.68 -4.94 1.13
CA PHE A 414 -5.86 -4.20 2.07
C PHE A 414 -6.70 -3.36 3.03
N ALA A 415 -7.75 -2.72 2.52
CA ALA A 415 -8.68 -1.94 3.32
C ALA A 415 -9.54 -2.81 4.23
N LEU A 416 -9.82 -4.06 3.84
CA LEU A 416 -10.56 -4.99 4.67
C LEU A 416 -9.69 -5.63 5.76
N PHE A 417 -8.54 -6.19 5.38
CA PHE A 417 -7.74 -7.03 6.26
C PHE A 417 -6.56 -6.32 6.93
N HIS A 418 -6.21 -5.11 6.48
CA HIS A 418 -5.14 -4.29 7.03
C HIS A 418 -3.82 -5.05 7.26
N PRO A 419 -3.31 -5.84 6.29
CA PRO A 419 -2.06 -6.58 6.47
C PRO A 419 -0.92 -5.57 6.73
N PRO A 420 -0.13 -5.74 7.80
CA PRO A 420 0.88 -4.76 8.17
C PRO A 420 2.07 -4.80 7.20
N VAL A 421 2.46 -3.62 6.69
CA VAL A 421 3.62 -3.46 5.78
C VAL A 421 4.86 -3.01 6.52
N ILE A 422 4.66 -2.26 7.61
CA ILE A 422 5.69 -1.69 8.46
C ILE A 422 5.40 -2.18 9.88
N PRO A 423 6.31 -2.90 10.55
CA PRO A 423 6.12 -3.23 11.96
C PRO A 423 6.12 -1.93 12.78
N THR A 424 4.97 -1.58 13.34
CA THR A 424 4.78 -0.40 14.20
C THR A 424 5.60 -0.45 15.50
N THR A 425 6.24 -1.58 15.80
CA THR A 425 6.88 -1.85 17.09
C THR A 425 8.41 -2.04 17.06
N ASN A 426 9.07 -2.06 15.90
CA ASN A 426 10.48 -2.47 15.81
C ASN A 426 11.49 -1.38 15.41
N TYR A 427 11.18 -0.10 15.63
CA TYR A 427 12.22 0.94 15.69
C TYR A 427 12.78 1.15 17.11
N LEU A 428 12.61 0.17 18.01
CA LEU A 428 13.27 0.15 19.32
C LEU A 428 14.65 -0.48 19.21
N ALA A 429 15.53 0.16 18.44
CA ALA A 429 16.93 -0.25 18.35
C ALA A 429 17.77 0.55 19.37
N THR A 430 17.64 0.24 20.66
CA THR A 430 18.55 0.80 21.69
C THR A 430 19.96 0.27 21.48
N GLY A 431 20.95 1.16 21.34
CA GLY A 431 22.37 0.80 21.10
C GLY A 431 22.78 0.70 19.62
N TYR A 432 21.87 0.95 18.69
CA TYR A 432 22.12 0.89 17.24
C TYR A 432 22.18 2.27 16.58
N THR A 433 22.10 3.35 17.34
CA THR A 433 22.25 4.71 16.84
C THR A 433 23.19 5.50 17.73
N ARG A 434 24.03 6.34 17.10
CA ARG A 434 24.88 7.32 17.78
C ARG A 434 24.51 8.71 17.28
N LEU A 435 24.48 9.68 18.19
CA LEU A 435 24.39 11.09 17.83
C LEU A 435 25.81 11.63 17.71
N VAL A 436 26.15 12.21 16.58
CA VAL A 436 27.41 12.90 16.33
C VAL A 436 27.14 14.39 16.37
N ILE A 437 27.89 15.11 17.20
CA ILE A 437 27.90 16.57 17.23
C ILE A 437 29.24 17.04 16.68
N LEU A 438 29.22 17.70 15.53
CA LEU A 438 30.38 18.31 14.91
C LEU A 438 30.32 19.82 15.11
N LYS A 439 31.29 20.38 15.81
CA LYS A 439 31.53 21.81 15.89
C LYS A 439 32.63 22.16 14.89
N LEU A 440 32.35 23.09 13.98
CA LEU A 440 33.36 23.66 13.09
C LEU A 440 33.62 25.11 13.48
N GLY A 441 34.86 25.54 13.33
CA GLY A 441 35.28 26.92 13.53
C GLY A 441 36.20 27.39 12.41
N GLU A 442 36.11 28.66 12.03
CA GLU A 442 37.03 29.30 11.09
C GLU A 442 37.99 30.22 11.86
N ILE A 443 39.29 30.06 11.65
CA ILE A 443 40.36 30.82 12.34
C ILE A 443 40.57 32.20 11.72
#